data_AF-A0A955XC43-F1
#
_entry.id   AF-A0A955XC43-F1
#
_cell.length_a   1.000
_cell.length_b   1.000
_cell.length_c   1.000
_cell.angle_alpha   90.00
_cell.angle_beta   90.00
_cell.angle_gamma   90.00
#
_symmetry.space_group_name_H-M   'P 1'
#
loop_
_entity.id
_entity.type
_entity.pdbx_description
1 polymer ?
#
loop_
_entity_poly.entity_id
_entity_poly.type
_entity_poly.pdbx_seq_one_letter_code
_entity_poly.pdbx_strand_id
1 'polypeptide(L)'
;MASPSHLETLIRRVEAHAPAFGRAAPDITAICARARSGDYRGVLQNTRLVVETLLRAILANKKQTPGKQTLEQLVSKMQGELPTAVAVHVRTIQAWGNVGAHDHGDDLFGGGLEVTDQEATSALTALVAILDWYRGAHLQ
;
A
#
# COMPACT_ATOMS: atom_id res chain seq x y z
N MET A 1 23.33 19.69 -9.30
CA MET A 1 22.74 18.55 -8.55
C MET A 1 21.90 17.75 -9.52
N ALA A 2 22.06 16.43 -9.58
CA ALA A 2 21.20 15.58 -10.43
C ALA A 2 19.77 15.57 -9.88
N SER A 3 18.77 15.54 -10.76
CA SER A 3 17.37 15.35 -10.36
C SER A 3 17.21 13.96 -9.71
N PRO A 4 16.40 13.83 -8.65
CA PRO A 4 16.13 12.53 -8.05
C PRO A 4 15.50 11.57 -9.06
N SER A 5 15.74 10.27 -8.89
CA SER A 5 15.04 9.24 -9.67
C SER A 5 13.53 9.32 -9.45
N HIS A 6 12.75 8.75 -10.37
CA HIS A 6 11.30 8.70 -10.23
C HIS A 6 10.90 7.97 -8.94
N LEU A 7 11.55 6.83 -8.65
CA LEU A 7 11.36 6.07 -7.42
C LEU A 7 11.65 6.92 -6.17
N GLU A 8 12.77 7.63 -6.11
CA GLU A 8 13.11 8.50 -4.97
C GLU A 8 12.10 9.65 -4.80
N THR A 9 11.57 10.18 -5.90
CA THR A 9 10.49 11.19 -5.86
C THR A 9 9.23 10.63 -5.22
N LEU A 10 8.83 9.40 -5.56
CA LEU A 10 7.68 8.72 -4.95
C LEU A 10 7.93 8.42 -3.46
N ILE A 11 9.11 7.94 -3.10
CA ILE A 11 9.49 7.66 -1.71
C ILE A 11 9.32 8.91 -0.85
N ARG A 12 9.85 10.06 -1.29
CA ARG A 12 9.70 11.32 -0.56
C ARG A 12 8.25 11.76 -0.39
N ARG A 13 7.40 11.52 -1.40
CA ARG A 13 5.97 11.82 -1.31
C ARG A 13 5.29 10.93 -0.27
N VAL A 14 5.55 9.62 -0.29
CA VAL A 14 5.04 8.67 0.72
C VAL A 14 5.51 9.05 2.11
N GLU A 15 6.79 9.35 2.28
CA GLU A 15 7.40 9.75 3.56
C GLU A 15 6.74 11.01 4.15
N ALA A 16 6.42 12.00 3.31
CA ALA A 16 5.75 13.23 3.74
C ALA A 16 4.35 13.01 4.32
N HIS A 17 3.70 11.88 4.03
CA HIS A 17 2.42 11.53 4.65
C HIS A 17 2.56 10.98 6.06
N ALA A 18 3.67 10.32 6.41
CA ALA A 18 3.80 9.54 7.66
C ALA A 18 3.27 10.27 8.92
N PRO A 19 3.58 11.57 9.17
CA PRO A 19 3.14 12.26 10.39
C PRO A 19 1.61 12.35 10.56
N ALA A 20 0.84 12.34 9.47
CA ALA A 20 -0.61 12.49 9.51
C ALA A 20 -1.36 11.16 9.70
N PHE A 21 -0.68 10.02 9.53
CA PHE A 21 -1.35 8.73 9.34
C PHE A 21 -1.36 7.81 10.56
N GLY A 22 -1.06 8.33 11.75
CA GLY A 22 -1.25 7.66 13.04
C GLY A 22 -0.77 6.20 13.05
N ARG A 23 -1.71 5.25 13.16
CA ARG A 23 -1.41 3.80 13.20
C ARG A 23 -0.71 3.26 11.96
N ALA A 24 -0.88 3.89 10.79
CA ALA A 24 -0.20 3.47 9.56
C ALA A 24 1.19 4.11 9.39
N ALA A 25 1.57 5.09 10.23
CA ALA A 25 2.84 5.79 10.11
C ALA A 25 4.07 4.86 10.15
N PRO A 26 4.15 3.85 11.05
CA PRO A 26 5.30 2.93 11.07
C PRO A 26 5.46 2.14 9.77
N ASP A 27 4.36 1.68 9.18
CA ASP A 27 4.38 0.99 7.89
C ASP A 27 4.78 1.93 6.75
N ILE A 28 4.32 3.18 6.76
CA ILE A 28 4.75 4.21 5.78
C ILE A 28 6.26 4.45 5.87
N THR A 29 6.83 4.56 7.08
CA THR A 29 8.27 4.69 7.28
C THR A 29 9.02 3.44 6.80
N ALA A 30 8.50 2.24 7.10
CA ALA A 30 9.10 0.99 6.66
C ALA A 30 9.13 0.87 5.13
N ILE A 31 8.05 1.28 4.43
CA ILE A 31 8.00 1.33 2.96
C ILE A 31 9.17 2.17 2.42
N CYS A 32 9.40 3.35 3.00
CA CYS A 32 10.44 4.26 2.52
C CYS A 32 11.84 3.68 2.73
N ALA A 33 12.09 3.07 3.90
CA ALA A 33 13.37 2.42 4.18
C ALA A 33 13.64 1.24 3.24
N ARG A 34 12.62 0.37 3.03
CA ARG A 34 12.70 -0.81 2.17
C ARG A 34 12.90 -0.45 0.70
N ALA A 35 12.19 0.57 0.21
CA ALA A 35 12.35 1.05 -1.16
C ALA A 35 13.78 1.55 -1.42
N ARG A 36 14.38 2.27 -0.45
CA ARG A 36 15.76 2.76 -0.56
C ARG A 36 16.81 1.64 -0.47
N SER A 37 16.50 0.55 0.23
CA SER A 37 17.39 -0.62 0.34
C SER A 37 17.20 -1.66 -0.77
N GLY A 38 16.29 -1.42 -1.73
CA GLY A 38 15.96 -2.38 -2.79
C GLY A 38 15.10 -3.57 -2.33
N ASP A 39 14.53 -3.52 -1.12
CA ASP A 39 13.58 -4.54 -0.64
C ASP A 39 12.18 -4.27 -1.22
N TYR A 40 12.03 -4.46 -2.53
CA TYR A 40 10.79 -4.16 -3.25
C TYR A 40 9.65 -5.11 -2.88
N ARG A 41 9.95 -6.37 -2.55
CA ARG A 41 8.95 -7.28 -2.01
C ARG A 41 8.39 -6.76 -0.69
N GLY A 42 9.26 -6.28 0.19
CA GLY A 42 8.85 -5.66 1.44
C GLY A 42 8.04 -4.38 1.24
N VAL A 43 8.32 -3.60 0.19
CA VAL A 43 7.47 -2.45 -0.22
C VAL A 43 6.05 -2.92 -0.56
N LEU A 44 5.90 -3.97 -1.37
CA LEU A 44 4.58 -4.49 -1.73
C LEU A 44 3.79 -4.98 -0.50
N GLN A 45 4.46 -5.65 0.43
CA GLN A 45 3.84 -6.11 1.68
C GLN A 45 3.35 -4.95 2.54
N ASN A 46 4.22 -3.96 2.83
CA ASN A 46 3.81 -2.85 3.70
C ASN A 46 2.79 -1.92 3.02
N THR A 47 2.85 -1.72 1.71
CA THR A 47 1.83 -0.91 1.00
C THR A 47 0.44 -1.53 1.17
N ARG A 48 0.32 -2.87 1.09
CA ARG A 48 -0.91 -3.60 1.43
C ARG A 48 -1.34 -3.35 2.88
N LEU A 49 -0.44 -3.45 3.86
CA LEU A 49 -0.78 -3.25 5.28
C LEU A 49 -1.29 -1.84 5.57
N VAL A 50 -0.70 -0.83 4.93
CA VAL A 50 -1.18 0.55 5.00
C VAL A 50 -2.61 0.62 4.48
N VAL A 51 -2.88 0.11 3.27
CA VAL A 51 -4.23 0.16 2.68
C VAL A 51 -5.25 -0.62 3.52
N GLU A 52 -4.90 -1.81 4.03
CA GLU A 52 -5.78 -2.54 4.95
C GLU A 52 -6.12 -1.69 6.19
N THR A 53 -5.13 -1.03 6.79
CA THR A 53 -5.33 -0.15 7.95
C THR A 53 -6.31 0.99 7.64
N LEU A 54 -6.18 1.61 6.46
CA LEU A 54 -7.06 2.70 6.03
C LEU A 54 -8.49 2.23 5.77
N LEU A 55 -8.67 1.12 5.03
CA LEU A 55 -10.00 0.58 4.76
C LEU A 55 -10.69 0.12 6.05
N ARG A 56 -9.94 -0.47 6.98
CA ARG A 56 -10.47 -0.81 8.31
C ARG A 56 -10.93 0.42 9.07
N ALA A 57 -10.17 1.51 9.02
CA ALA A 57 -10.55 2.77 9.69
C ALA A 57 -11.85 3.35 9.09
N ILE A 58 -12.02 3.32 7.77
CA ILE A 58 -13.26 3.76 7.11
C ILE A 58 -14.45 2.91 7.56
N LEU A 59 -14.31 1.58 7.55
CA LEU A 59 -15.36 0.67 8.00
C LEU A 59 -15.70 0.86 9.49
N ALA A 60 -14.70 1.11 10.33
CA ALA A 60 -14.90 1.39 11.75
C ALA A 60 -15.68 2.70 11.96
N ASN A 61 -15.39 3.75 11.20
CA ASN A 61 -16.17 5.01 11.22
C ASN A 61 -17.62 4.78 10.80
N LYS A 62 -17.89 3.77 9.98
CA LYS A 62 -19.23 3.30 9.60
C LYS A 62 -19.86 2.32 10.61
N LYS A 63 -19.27 2.16 11.80
CA LYS A 63 -19.70 1.22 12.85
C LYS A 63 -19.68 -0.26 12.43
N GLN A 64 -18.89 -0.60 11.40
CA GLN A 64 -18.63 -1.98 11.03
C GLN A 64 -17.36 -2.49 11.71
N THR A 65 -17.30 -3.78 12.05
CA THR A 65 -16.12 -4.38 12.70
C THR A 65 -15.38 -5.30 11.72
N PRO A 66 -14.36 -4.82 11.00
CA PRO A 66 -13.69 -5.59 9.95
C PRO A 66 -12.75 -6.70 10.46
N GLY A 67 -12.46 -6.76 11.76
CA GLY A 67 -11.67 -7.84 12.37
C GLY A 67 -10.32 -8.08 11.66
N LYS A 68 -10.03 -9.34 11.33
CA LYS A 68 -8.79 -9.80 10.63
C LYS A 68 -8.96 -10.01 9.12
N GLN A 69 -9.97 -9.38 8.51
CA GLN A 69 -10.26 -9.58 7.08
C GLN A 69 -9.09 -9.21 6.16
N THR A 70 -8.82 -9.96 5.11
CA THR A 70 -7.76 -9.65 4.14
C THR A 70 -8.06 -8.39 3.33
N LEU A 71 -7.06 -7.80 2.65
CA LEU A 71 -7.29 -6.68 1.73
C LEU A 71 -8.40 -6.99 0.71
N GLU A 72 -8.44 -8.20 0.15
CA GLU A 72 -9.50 -8.62 -0.77
C GLU A 72 -10.90 -8.53 -0.13
N GLN A 73 -11.04 -9.05 1.08
CA GLN A 73 -12.32 -9.02 1.82
C GLN A 73 -12.73 -7.57 2.16
N LEU A 74 -11.78 -6.72 2.52
CA LEU A 74 -12.02 -5.30 2.77
C LEU A 74 -12.45 -4.59 1.48
N VAL A 75 -11.78 -4.84 0.36
CA VAL A 75 -12.13 -4.28 -0.96
C VAL A 75 -13.53 -4.70 -1.39
N SER A 76 -13.89 -5.97 -1.20
CA SER A 76 -15.23 -6.48 -1.49
C SER A 76 -16.31 -5.72 -0.71
N LYS A 77 -16.06 -5.43 0.58
CA LYS A 77 -17.00 -4.64 1.41
C LYS A 77 -17.08 -3.16 1.03
N MET A 78 -16.00 -2.62 0.48
CA MET A 78 -15.90 -1.23 0.06
C MET A 78 -16.40 -1.00 -1.39
N GLN A 79 -16.97 -2.03 -2.04
CA GLN A 79 -17.50 -1.91 -3.39
C GLN A 79 -18.58 -0.83 -3.48
N GLY A 80 -18.41 0.11 -4.40
CA GLY A 80 -19.32 1.25 -4.59
C GLY A 80 -19.13 2.38 -3.56
N GLU A 81 -18.27 2.20 -2.55
CA GLU A 81 -18.04 3.23 -1.51
C GLU A 81 -16.79 4.08 -1.78
N LEU A 82 -15.82 3.54 -2.52
CA LEU A 82 -14.61 4.26 -2.92
C LEU A 82 -14.86 5.04 -4.22
N PRO A 83 -14.35 6.28 -4.37
CA PRO A 83 -14.30 6.94 -5.67
C PRO A 83 -13.60 6.05 -6.70
N THR A 84 -14.11 6.00 -7.93
CA THR A 84 -13.61 5.11 -9.00
C THR A 84 -12.09 5.19 -9.18
N ALA A 85 -11.53 6.40 -9.17
CA ALA A 85 -10.09 6.62 -9.30
C ALA A 85 -9.29 5.97 -8.17
N VAL A 86 -9.79 6.04 -6.93
CA VAL A 86 -9.16 5.42 -5.75
C VAL A 86 -9.31 3.90 -5.80
N ALA A 87 -10.48 3.40 -6.22
CA ALA A 87 -10.73 1.98 -6.33
C ALA A 87 -9.75 1.27 -7.29
N VAL A 88 -9.36 1.93 -8.39
CA VAL A 88 -8.33 1.41 -9.31
C VAL A 88 -6.99 1.25 -8.59
N HIS A 89 -6.53 2.26 -7.86
CA HIS A 89 -5.28 2.20 -7.12
C HIS A 89 -5.30 1.13 -6.00
N VAL A 90 -6.42 0.98 -5.31
CA VAL A 90 -6.58 -0.06 -4.29
C VAL A 90 -6.50 -1.46 -4.92
N ARG A 91 -7.07 -1.65 -6.12
CA ARG A 91 -6.93 -2.91 -6.87
C ARG A 91 -5.49 -3.17 -7.32
N THR A 92 -4.74 -2.13 -7.71
CA THR A 92 -3.30 -2.25 -7.99
C THR A 92 -2.54 -2.76 -6.76
N ILE A 93 -2.79 -2.18 -5.59
CA ILE A 93 -2.19 -2.64 -4.33
C ILE A 93 -2.64 -4.07 -3.98
N GLN A 94 -3.91 -4.42 -4.22
CA GLN A 94 -4.42 -5.78 -4.01
C GLN A 94 -3.68 -6.81 -4.87
N ALA A 95 -3.49 -6.52 -6.16
CA ALA A 95 -2.79 -7.41 -7.08
C ALA A 95 -1.34 -7.65 -6.61
N TRP A 96 -0.61 -6.59 -6.26
CA TRP A 96 0.79 -6.69 -5.83
C TRP A 96 0.96 -7.23 -4.40
N GLY A 97 0.05 -6.90 -3.49
CA GLY A 97 0.08 -7.34 -2.10
C GLY A 97 -0.07 -8.84 -1.92
N ASN A 98 -0.71 -9.53 -2.88
CA ASN A 98 -0.78 -10.99 -2.92
C ASN A 98 0.55 -11.61 -3.35
N VAL A 99 1.26 -10.99 -4.31
CA VAL A 99 2.62 -11.40 -4.73
C VAL A 99 3.62 -11.23 -3.58
N GLY A 100 3.51 -10.13 -2.83
CA GLY A 100 4.39 -9.91 -1.67
C GLY A 100 4.18 -10.90 -0.52
N ALA A 101 2.98 -11.47 -0.35
CA ALA A 101 2.60 -12.22 0.85
C ALA A 101 2.69 -13.75 0.73
N HIS A 102 2.72 -14.32 -0.47
CA HIS A 102 2.53 -15.76 -0.68
C HIS A 102 3.82 -16.61 -0.72
N ASP A 103 5.01 -16.05 -0.61
CA ASP A 103 6.27 -16.81 -0.75
C ASP A 103 6.93 -17.19 0.59
N HIS A 104 6.13 -17.50 1.62
CA HIS A 104 6.62 -18.10 2.87
C HIS A 104 6.58 -19.63 2.87
N GLY A 105 6.25 -20.26 1.74
CA GLY A 105 6.10 -21.70 1.63
C GLY A 105 6.87 -22.26 0.44
N ASP A 106 8.08 -22.75 0.71
CA ASP A 106 8.56 -24.06 0.23
C ASP A 106 8.25 -24.46 -1.23
N ASP A 107 8.45 -23.56 -2.19
CA ASP A 107 8.38 -23.94 -3.59
C ASP A 107 9.69 -24.64 -3.98
N LEU A 108 9.63 -25.98 -3.98
CA LEU A 108 10.62 -26.93 -4.50
C LEU A 108 11.05 -26.66 -5.96
N PHE A 109 10.52 -25.61 -6.59
CA PHE A 109 10.78 -25.21 -7.97
C PHE A 109 11.03 -23.70 -8.15
N GLY A 110 11.58 -22.97 -7.17
CA GLY A 110 12.34 -21.72 -7.39
C GLY A 110 11.73 -20.68 -8.37
N GLY A 111 10.40 -20.59 -8.44
CA GLY A 111 9.65 -19.91 -9.49
C GLY A 111 8.83 -18.72 -8.99
N GLY A 112 9.23 -18.14 -7.84
CA GLY A 112 8.61 -16.93 -7.32
C GLY A 112 8.78 -15.77 -8.31
N LEU A 113 7.74 -14.94 -8.48
CA LEU A 113 7.82 -13.74 -9.30
C LEU A 113 8.96 -12.85 -8.77
N GLU A 114 9.93 -12.53 -9.62
CA GLU A 114 10.96 -11.54 -9.31
C GLU A 114 10.30 -10.17 -9.21
N VAL A 115 10.40 -9.54 -8.03
CA VAL A 115 9.84 -8.20 -7.78
C VAL A 115 10.94 -7.19 -8.03
N THR A 116 10.75 -6.34 -9.03
CA THR A 116 11.73 -5.33 -9.45
C THR A 116 11.32 -3.93 -8.97
N ASP A 117 12.12 -2.94 -9.34
CA ASP A 117 11.84 -1.53 -9.05
C ASP A 117 10.57 -1.03 -9.76
N GLN A 118 10.19 -1.66 -10.88
CA GLN A 118 8.99 -1.34 -11.63
C GLN A 118 7.72 -1.65 -10.83
N GLU A 119 7.64 -2.83 -10.20
CA GLU A 119 6.50 -3.20 -9.35
C GLU A 119 6.41 -2.29 -8.11
N ALA A 120 7.55 -2.00 -7.47
CA ALA A 120 7.60 -1.06 -6.35
C ALA A 120 7.15 0.34 -6.77
N THR A 121 7.58 0.82 -7.94
CA THR A 121 7.17 2.12 -8.50
C THR A 121 5.67 2.17 -8.75
N SER A 122 5.09 1.10 -9.32
CA SER A 122 3.65 0.96 -9.54
C SER A 122 2.87 1.03 -8.21
N ALA A 123 3.31 0.26 -7.22
CA ALA A 123 2.68 0.23 -5.89
C ALA A 123 2.81 1.57 -5.16
N LEU A 124 3.98 2.22 -5.19
CA LEU A 124 4.19 3.53 -4.56
C LEU A 124 3.36 4.62 -5.23
N THR A 125 3.23 4.59 -6.55
CA THR A 125 2.35 5.51 -7.29
C THR A 125 0.89 5.37 -6.84
N ALA A 126 0.40 4.13 -6.76
CA ALA A 126 -0.94 3.84 -6.27
C ALA A 126 -1.13 4.25 -4.80
N LEU A 127 -0.14 3.97 -3.95
CA LEU A 127 -0.18 4.32 -2.54
C LEU A 127 -0.25 5.83 -2.33
N VAL A 128 0.56 6.62 -3.04
CA VAL A 128 0.53 8.08 -2.97
C VAL A 128 -0.87 8.61 -3.30
N ALA A 129 -1.50 8.13 -4.37
CA ALA A 129 -2.85 8.55 -4.73
C ALA A 129 -3.89 8.22 -3.64
N ILE A 130 -3.77 7.05 -3.01
CA ILE A 130 -4.64 6.63 -1.90
C ILE A 130 -4.41 7.50 -0.67
N LEU A 131 -3.16 7.79 -0.31
CA LEU A 131 -2.82 8.62 0.85
C LEU A 131 -3.28 10.08 0.65
N ASP A 132 -3.09 10.66 -0.53
CA ASP A 132 -3.56 12.01 -0.86
C ASP A 132 -5.09 12.11 -0.72
N TRP A 133 -5.83 11.13 -1.29
CA TRP A 133 -7.27 11.07 -1.15
C TRP A 133 -7.72 10.89 0.31
N TYR A 134 -7.15 9.92 1.02
CA TYR A 134 -7.55 9.60 2.39
C TYR A 134 -7.34 10.81 3.31
N ARG A 135 -6.21 11.51 3.16
CA ARG A 135 -5.95 12.73 3.91
C ARG A 135 -7.01 13.80 3.65
N GLY A 136 -7.36 14.03 2.39
CA GLY A 136 -8.37 15.03 2.02
C GLY A 136 -9.80 14.68 2.46
N ALA A 137 -10.14 13.39 2.51
CA ALA A 137 -11.51 12.92 2.77
C ALA A 137 -11.78 12.54 4.24
N HIS A 138 -10.74 12.18 5.01
CA HIS A 138 -10.92 11.52 6.32
C HIS A 138 -10.04 12.07 7.45
N LEU A 139 -9.06 12.94 7.17
CA LEU A 139 -8.14 13.49 8.18
C LEU A 139 -8.23 15.01 8.34
N GLN A 140 -9.26 15.65 7.78
CA GLN A 140 -9.54 17.07 7.99
C GLN A 140 -10.16 17.35 9.35
#